data_AF-A0A428J5P8-F1
#
_entry.id   AF-A0A428J5P8-F1
#
_cell.length_a   1.000
_cell.length_b   1.000
_cell.length_c   1.000
_cell.angle_alpha   90.00
_cell.angle_beta   90.00
_cell.angle_gamma   90.00
#
_symmetry.space_group_name_H-M   'P 1'
#
loop_
_entity.id
_entity.type
_entity.pdbx_description
1 polymer ?
#
loop_
_entity_poly.entity_id
_entity_poly.type
_entity_poly.pdbx_seq_one_letter_code
_entity_poly.pdbx_strand_id
1 'polypeptide(L)'
;MSAITVYQVKDDSLNKIKQLFKSDEDFTKEILHTHFAVVLESSEVPVFADEEILLDSVEAMVNASQNKLHKFGAFDAVLISDKNKNTCILMLEDDEYELVELS
;
A
#
# COMPACT_ATOMS: atom_id res chain seq x y z
N MET A 1 -13.83 -12.53 3.51
CA MET A 1 -13.38 -11.65 4.60
C MET A 1 -12.13 -11.06 4.06
N SER A 2 -12.26 -9.82 3.65
CA SER A 2 -11.16 -9.09 3.04
C SER A 2 -10.36 -8.48 4.18
N ALA A 3 -9.04 -8.57 4.09
CA ALA A 3 -8.10 -7.94 5.00
C ALA A 3 -7.36 -6.83 4.25
N ILE A 4 -7.06 -5.73 4.95
CA ILE A 4 -6.19 -4.67 4.45
C ILE A 4 -4.92 -4.70 5.27
N THR A 5 -3.80 -4.65 4.56
CA THR A 5 -2.49 -4.37 5.13
C THR A 5 -1.92 -3.14 4.44
N VAL A 6 -1.55 -2.13 5.22
CA VAL A 6 -0.90 -0.93 4.68
C VAL A 6 0.59 -1.00 4.96
N TYR A 7 1.35 -0.75 3.91
CA TYR A 7 2.79 -0.80 3.85
C TYR A 7 3.31 0.61 3.56
N GLN A 8 4.25 1.07 4.39
CA GLN A 8 5.00 2.30 4.11
C GLN A 8 6.44 1.98 3.79
N VAL A 9 7.00 2.70 2.83
CA VAL A 9 8.39 2.46 2.44
C VAL A 9 9.32 2.81 3.59
N LYS A 10 10.34 2.00 3.82
CA LYS A 10 11.38 2.32 4.80
C LYS A 10 12.23 3.47 4.26
N ASP A 11 12.66 4.37 5.15
CA ASP A 11 13.50 5.53 4.79
C ASP A 11 14.77 5.13 4.01
N ASP A 12 15.36 3.99 4.35
CA ASP A 12 16.56 3.45 3.70
C ASP A 12 16.30 2.84 2.30
N SER A 13 15.03 2.62 1.97
CA SER A 13 14.57 1.93 0.76
C SER A 13 13.84 2.85 -0.22
N LEU A 14 13.47 4.08 0.18
CA LEU A 14 12.75 5.05 -0.65
C LEU A 14 13.40 5.27 -2.02
N ASN A 15 14.71 5.51 -2.07
CA ASN A 15 15.42 5.74 -3.34
C ASN A 15 15.37 4.52 -4.27
N LYS A 16 15.37 3.30 -3.72
CA LYS A 16 15.27 2.07 -4.50
C LYS A 16 13.87 1.90 -5.07
N ILE A 17 12.83 2.13 -4.27
CA ILE A 17 11.44 2.05 -4.74
C ILE A 17 11.13 3.13 -5.78
N LYS A 18 11.65 4.35 -5.61
CA LYS A 18 11.58 5.40 -6.64
C LYS A 18 12.19 4.98 -7.98
N GLN A 19 13.28 4.21 -7.95
CA GLN A 19 13.88 3.67 -9.17
C GLN A 19 13.05 2.52 -9.72
N LEU A 20 12.54 1.65 -8.86
CA LEU A 20 11.73 0.51 -9.24
C LEU A 20 10.43 0.93 -9.93
N PHE A 21 9.75 1.97 -9.45
CA PHE A 21 8.56 2.52 -10.11
C PHE A 21 8.86 3.24 -11.42
N LYS A 22 10.12 3.61 -11.67
CA LYS A 22 10.56 4.19 -12.95
C LYS A 22 11.02 3.14 -13.94
N SER A 23 11.36 1.95 -13.46
CA SER A 23 11.61 0.78 -14.31
C SER A 23 10.30 0.05 -14.55
N ASP A 24 10.11 -0.54 -15.72
CA ASP A 24 9.02 -1.47 -16.00
C ASP A 24 9.20 -2.83 -15.27
N GLU A 25 9.81 -2.82 -14.07
CA GLU A 25 10.00 -4.03 -13.26
C GLU A 25 8.73 -4.36 -12.50
N ASP A 26 8.37 -5.64 -12.49
CA ASP A 26 7.17 -6.12 -11.80
C ASP A 26 7.27 -5.87 -10.29
N PHE A 27 6.24 -5.21 -9.74
CA PHE A 27 6.11 -5.06 -8.29
C PHE A 27 5.61 -6.37 -7.66
N THR A 28 6.36 -6.92 -6.71
CA THR A 28 6.10 -8.25 -6.13
C THR A 28 5.91 -8.20 -4.60
N LYS A 29 5.37 -9.27 -4.02
CA LYS A 29 5.26 -9.41 -2.56
C LYS A 29 6.62 -9.36 -1.86
N GLU A 30 7.67 -9.89 -2.49
CA GLU A 30 9.02 -9.86 -1.92
C GLU A 30 9.54 -8.43 -1.74
N ILE A 31 9.21 -7.54 -2.69
CA ILE A 31 9.52 -6.12 -2.60
C ILE A 31 8.82 -5.49 -1.39
N LEU A 32 7.54 -5.77 -1.18
CA LEU A 32 6.80 -5.30 0.01
C LEU A 32 7.47 -5.77 1.31
N HIS A 33 7.74 -7.06 1.44
CA HIS A 33 8.34 -7.60 2.67
C HIS A 33 9.76 -7.08 2.94
N THR A 34 10.52 -6.79 1.88
CA THR A 34 11.90 -6.34 1.99
C THR A 34 11.99 -4.83 2.27
N HIS A 35 11.30 -4.04 1.46
CA HIS A 35 11.49 -2.58 1.39
C HIS A 35 10.45 -1.77 2.14
N PHE A 36 9.36 -2.39 2.57
CA PHE A 36 8.28 -1.72 3.27
C PHE A 36 8.13 -2.23 4.70
N ALA A 37 7.52 -1.41 5.54
CA ALA A 37 7.10 -1.74 6.89
C ALA A 37 5.56 -1.76 6.94
N VAL A 38 5.02 -2.76 7.64
CA VAL A 38 3.58 -2.82 7.91
C VAL A 38 3.23 -1.80 8.99
N VAL A 39 2.32 -0.87 8.68
CA VAL A 39 1.93 0.22 9.61
C VAL A 39 0.48 0.13 10.07
N LEU A 40 -0.34 -0.64 9.35
CA LEU A 40 -1.74 -0.89 9.66
C LEU A 40 -2.12 -2.29 9.16
N GLU A 41 -2.81 -3.06 9.99
CA GLU A 41 -3.44 -4.32 9.61
C GLU A 41 -4.89 -4.30 10.10
N SER A 42 -5.83 -4.61 9.22
CA SER A 42 -7.24 -4.77 9.56
C SER A 42 -7.79 -6.02 8.88
N SER A 43 -8.38 -6.91 9.67
CA SER A 43 -9.11 -8.09 9.18
C SER A 43 -10.56 -7.80 8.80
N GLU A 44 -11.04 -6.58 9.04
CA GLU A 44 -12.39 -6.13 8.73
C GLU A 44 -12.31 -4.95 7.78
N VAL A 45 -12.41 -5.27 6.50
CA VAL A 45 -12.45 -4.27 5.44
C VAL A 45 -13.91 -4.11 5.02
N PRO A 46 -14.50 -2.93 5.20
CA PRO A 46 -15.77 -2.60 4.56
C PRO A 46 -15.64 -2.87 3.07
N VAL A 47 -16.67 -3.43 2.44
CA VAL A 47 -16.69 -3.53 0.98
C VAL A 47 -16.84 -2.10 0.46
N PHE A 48 -15.72 -1.47 0.16
CA PHE A 48 -15.71 -0.17 -0.50
C PHE A 48 -16.07 -0.38 -1.96
N ALA A 49 -17.04 0.39 -2.44
CA ALA A 49 -17.47 0.35 -3.84
C ALA A 49 -16.52 1.13 -4.77
N ASP A 50 -15.58 1.88 -4.18
CA ASP A 50 -14.72 2.85 -4.85
C ASP A 50 -13.34 2.89 -4.17
N GLU A 51 -12.27 2.83 -4.96
CA GLU A 51 -10.89 2.92 -4.51
C GLU A 51 -10.58 4.25 -3.82
N GLU A 52 -11.18 5.36 -4.25
CA GLU A 52 -10.94 6.68 -3.63
C GLU A 52 -11.44 6.69 -2.18
N ILE A 53 -12.65 6.18 -1.94
CA ILE A 53 -13.23 6.11 -0.58
C ILE A 53 -12.40 5.19 0.32
N LEU A 54 -11.87 4.11 -0.25
CA LEU A 54 -10.97 3.21 0.45
C LEU A 54 -9.67 3.95 0.85
N LEU A 55 -9.05 4.67 -0.08
CA LEU A 55 -7.80 5.40 0.16
C LEU A 55 -7.99 6.51 1.20
N ASP A 56 -9.06 7.28 1.14
CA ASP A 56 -9.40 8.29 2.15
C ASP A 56 -9.53 7.68 3.56
N SER A 57 -10.19 6.52 3.63
CA SER A 57 -10.37 5.79 4.89
C SER A 57 -9.03 5.28 5.42
N VAL A 58 -8.20 4.70 4.55
CA VAL A 58 -6.85 4.24 4.87
C VAL A 58 -5.98 5.39 5.33
N GLU A 59 -6.00 6.52 4.63
CA GLU A 59 -5.25 7.72 5.00
C GLU A 59 -5.61 8.15 6.43
N ALA A 60 -6.90 8.26 6.75
CA ALA A 60 -7.34 8.63 8.08
C ALA A 60 -6.84 7.65 9.16
N MET A 61 -6.91 6.34 8.89
CA MET A 61 -6.45 5.30 9.80
C MET A 61 -4.94 5.30 10.01
N VAL A 62 -4.16 5.39 8.92
CA VAL A 62 -2.68 5.44 8.98
C VAL A 62 -2.23 6.72 9.67
N ASN A 63 -2.85 7.86 9.37
CA ASN A 63 -2.50 9.12 10.01
C ASN A 63 -2.81 9.14 11.52
N ALA A 64 -3.81 8.38 11.96
CA ALA A 64 -4.10 8.15 13.38
C ALA A 64 -3.21 7.07 14.04
N SER A 65 -2.58 6.19 13.25
CA SER A 65 -1.69 5.14 13.74
C SER A 65 -0.40 5.70 14.34
N GLN A 66 0.03 5.11 15.46
CA GLN A 66 1.34 5.41 16.05
C GLN A 66 2.50 4.69 15.36
N ASN A 67 2.20 3.70 14.51
CA ASN A 67 3.19 2.90 13.80
C ASN A 67 3.58 3.48 12.44
N LYS A 68 2.99 4.62 12.05
CA LYS A 68 3.30 5.27 10.77
C LYS A 68 4.76 5.74 10.75
N LEU A 69 5.41 5.56 9.62
CA LEU A 69 6.73 6.12 9.34
C LEU A 69 6.62 7.56 8.86
N HIS A 70 5.63 7.83 8.01
CA HIS A 70 5.35 9.15 7.46
C HIS A 70 3.85 9.32 7.20
N LYS A 71 3.46 10.50 6.70
CA LYS A 71 2.07 10.70 6.23
C LYS A 71 1.80 9.72 5.10
N PHE A 72 0.62 9.11 5.11
CA PHE A 72 0.18 8.24 4.03
C PHE A 72 0.20 9.02 2.70
N GLY A 73 0.72 8.41 1.63
CA GLY A 73 0.79 9.05 0.33
C GLY A 73 1.82 8.39 -0.59
N ALA A 74 2.51 9.20 -1.40
CA ALA A 74 3.43 8.71 -2.43
C ALA A 74 4.38 7.61 -1.93
N PHE A 75 4.50 6.56 -2.75
CA PHE A 75 5.30 5.35 -2.52
C PHE A 75 4.77 4.39 -1.45
N ASP A 76 3.63 4.66 -0.82
CA ASP A 76 2.97 3.70 0.05
C ASP A 76 2.22 2.63 -0.75
N ALA A 77 1.91 1.52 -0.09
CA ALA A 77 1.18 0.42 -0.70
C ALA A 77 0.04 -0.07 0.20
N VAL A 78 -1.12 -0.34 -0.39
CA VAL A 78 -2.29 -0.88 0.29
C VAL A 78 -2.60 -2.25 -0.30
N LEU A 79 -2.38 -3.30 0.48
CA LEU A 79 -2.70 -4.66 0.09
C LEU A 79 -4.10 -5.03 0.58
N ILE A 80 -4.96 -5.36 -0.36
CA ILE A 80 -6.30 -5.89 -0.11
C ILE A 80 -6.26 -7.38 -0.40
N SER A 81 -6.31 -8.18 0.66
CA SER A 81 -6.35 -9.63 0.59
C SER A 81 -7.79 -10.11 0.70
N ASP A 82 -8.39 -10.62 -0.38
CA ASP A 82 -9.68 -11.32 -0.35
C ASP A 82 -9.46 -12.81 -0.61
N LYS A 83 -10.49 -13.64 -0.38
CA LYS A 83 -10.44 -15.10 -0.48
C LYS A 83 -9.89 -15.64 -1.81
N ASN A 84 -9.97 -14.84 -2.88
CA ASN A 84 -9.63 -15.25 -4.23
C ASN A 84 -8.47 -14.46 -4.86
N LYS A 85 -8.09 -13.31 -4.29
CA LYS A 85 -7.12 -12.40 -4.90
C LYS A 85 -6.45 -11.50 -3.88
N ASN A 86 -5.20 -11.12 -4.16
CA ASN A 86 -4.52 -10.03 -3.47
C ASN A 86 -4.33 -8.89 -4.45
N THR A 87 -5.06 -7.81 -4.24
CA THR A 87 -4.93 -6.58 -5.02
C THR A 87 -4.09 -5.60 -4.22
N CYS A 88 -3.03 -5.08 -4.80
CA CYS A 88 -2.17 -4.08 -4.19
C CYS A 88 -2.39 -2.75 -4.89
N ILE A 89 -2.71 -1.72 -4.13
CA ILE A 89 -2.74 -0.34 -4.61
C ILE A 89 -1.38 0.28 -4.30
N LEU A 90 -0.66 0.73 -5.32
CA LEU A 90 0.61 1.42 -5.18
C LEU A 90 0.38 2.92 -5.35
N MET A 91 0.72 3.70 -4.34
CA MET A 91 0.66 5.15 -4.40
C MET A 91 1.89 5.66 -5.14
N LEU A 92 1.68 6.46 -6.19
CA LEU A 92 2.74 7.07 -6.99
C LEU A 92 2.98 8.52 -6.53
N GLU A 93 3.89 9.23 -7.20
CA GLU A 93 4.00 10.68 -7.02
C GLU A 93 2.73 11.37 -7.58
N ASP A 94 2.49 12.61 -7.16
CA ASP A 94 1.39 13.46 -7.68
C ASP A 94 -0.04 12.92 -7.45
N ASP A 95 -0.26 12.21 -6.33
CA ASP A 95 -1.55 11.64 -5.91
C ASP A 95 -2.15 10.60 -6.89
N GLU A 96 -1.33 10.09 -7.82
CA GLU A 96 -1.71 8.97 -8.68
C GLU A 96 -1.55 7.64 -7.96
N TYR A 97 -2.25 6.60 -8.44
CA TYR A 97 -2.10 5.24 -7.96
C TYR A 97 -2.20 4.20 -9.07
N GLU A 98 -1.56 3.06 -8.86
CA GLU A 98 -1.62 1.90 -9.75
C GLU A 98 -2.14 0.67 -9.01
N LEU A 99 -2.92 -0.15 -9.73
CA LEU A 99 -3.45 -1.41 -9.23
C LEU A 99 -2.61 -2.58 -9.74
N VAL A 100 -1.97 -3.30 -8.83
CA VAL A 100 -1.12 -4.45 -9.12
C VAL A 100 -1.71 -5.71 -8.48
N GLU A 101 -1.86 -6.77 -9.26
CA GLU A 101 -2.26 -8.07 -8.74
C GLU A 101 -1.04 -8.84 -8.23
N LEU A 102 -1.00 -9.10 -6.93
CA LEU A 102 0.09 -9.83 -6.30
C LEU A 102 -0.24 -11.32 -6.24
N SER A 103 0.25 -12.06 -7.23
CA SER A 103 0.19 -13.52 -7.28
C SER A 103 1.01 -14.20 -6.17
#